data_AF-A0A2D5ZG94-F1
#
_entry.id   AF-A0A2D5ZG94-F1
#
_cell.length_a   1.000
_cell.length_b   1.000
_cell.length_c   1.000
_cell.angle_alpha   90.00
_cell.angle_beta   90.00
_cell.angle_gamma   90.00
#
_symmetry.space_group_name_H-M   'P 1'
#
loop_
_entity.id
_entity.type
_entity.pdbx_description
1 polymer ?
#
loop_
_entity_poly.entity_id
_entity_poly.type
_entity_poly.pdbx_seq_one_letter_code
_entity_poly.pdbx_strand_id
1 'polypeptide(L)'
;MSDSWLDMLPSSERQKIRDKYKMSAAAYEKLRQKVKGPEELKQEMEWNELMAQLKFDLETDPHMKEALKKQLEQDLSEQGIEAVLENANLPEDIKKQIESGAFEIDVDSPTEDSPNQLVIAPEGNIGEKLPIAMHLTESYLSQL
;
A
#
# COMPACT_ATOMS: atom_id res chain seq x y z
N MET A 1 -4.20 0.04 -51.39
CA MET A 1 -2.77 0.41 -51.35
C MET A 1 -2.63 1.44 -50.25
N SER A 2 -1.90 1.13 -49.18
CA SER A 2 -1.81 2.03 -48.02
C SER A 2 -0.79 3.13 -48.31
N ASP A 3 -1.26 4.36 -48.51
CA ASP A 3 -0.41 5.55 -48.63
C ASP A 3 0.20 5.89 -47.27
N SER A 4 1.28 5.18 -46.94
CA SER A 4 2.08 5.49 -45.76
C SER A 4 2.92 6.72 -46.07
N TRP A 5 2.68 7.84 -45.38
CA TRP A 5 3.49 9.06 -45.49
C TRP A 5 5.00 8.82 -45.28
N LEU A 6 5.34 7.75 -44.55
CA LEU A 6 6.72 7.29 -44.41
C LEU A 6 7.37 6.90 -45.74
N ASP A 7 6.59 6.42 -46.73
CA ASP A 7 7.11 6.02 -48.03
C ASP A 7 7.46 7.19 -48.97
N MET A 8 7.13 8.42 -48.59
CA MET A 8 7.55 9.63 -49.28
C MET A 8 8.91 10.16 -48.81
N LEU A 9 9.41 9.68 -47.67
CA LEU A 9 10.67 10.17 -47.09
C LEU A 9 11.90 9.53 -47.75
N PRO A 10 13.05 10.21 -47.82
CA PRO A 10 14.32 9.59 -48.23
C PRO A 10 14.66 8.37 -47.36
N SER A 11 15.33 7.37 -47.93
CA SER A 11 15.62 6.10 -47.25
C SER A 11 16.36 6.28 -45.91
N SER A 12 17.27 7.24 -45.82
CA SER A 12 18.03 7.55 -44.60
C SER A 12 17.16 8.13 -43.47
N GLU A 13 16.17 8.97 -43.80
CA GLU A 13 15.24 9.56 -42.84
C GLU A 13 14.18 8.55 -42.41
N ARG A 14 13.69 7.72 -43.33
CA ARG A 14 12.86 6.54 -42.99
C ARG A 14 13.54 5.64 -41.97
N GLN A 15 14.84 5.40 -42.14
CA GLN A 15 15.60 4.52 -41.27
C GLN A 15 15.80 5.14 -39.90
N LYS A 16 16.17 6.43 -39.81
CA LYS A 16 16.23 7.19 -38.55
C LYS A 16 14.89 7.19 -37.80
N ILE A 17 13.78 7.35 -38.52
CA ILE A 17 12.44 7.35 -37.94
C ILE A 17 12.07 5.95 -37.44
N ARG A 18 12.33 4.90 -38.24
CA ARG A 18 12.13 3.51 -37.78
C ARG A 18 12.98 3.19 -36.56
N ASP A 19 14.22 3.62 -36.51
CA ASP A 19 15.11 3.33 -35.39
C ASP A 19 14.76 4.18 -34.15
N LYS A 20 14.15 5.36 -34.34
CA LYS A 20 13.56 6.16 -33.25
C LYS A 20 12.29 5.52 -32.66
N TYR A 21 11.47 4.87 -33.49
CA TYR A 21 10.24 4.20 -33.04
C TYR A 21 10.43 2.73 -32.66
N LYS A 22 11.54 2.09 -33.06
CA LYS A 22 11.98 0.81 -32.51
C LYS A 22 12.58 1.08 -31.13
N MET A 23 11.76 0.99 -30.10
CA MET A 23 12.28 0.86 -28.74
C MET A 23 13.29 -0.30 -28.72
N SER A 24 14.47 -0.06 -28.14
CA SER A 24 15.47 -1.11 -27.96
C SER A 24 14.87 -2.28 -27.15
N ALA A 25 15.33 -3.51 -27.41
CA ALA A 25 14.87 -4.68 -26.66
C ALA A 25 15.00 -4.48 -25.13
N ALA A 26 16.09 -3.83 -24.69
CA ALA A 26 16.32 -3.46 -23.30
C ALA A 26 15.29 -2.44 -22.75
N ALA A 27 14.80 -1.52 -23.58
CA ALA A 27 13.73 -0.60 -23.19
C ALA A 27 12.38 -1.31 -23.06
N TYR A 28 12.10 -2.28 -23.93
CA TYR A 28 10.91 -3.14 -23.83
C TYR A 28 10.94 -4.05 -22.59
N GLU A 29 12.09 -4.63 -22.25
CA GLU A 29 12.24 -5.45 -21.04
C GLU A 29 11.99 -4.64 -19.77
N LYS A 30 12.55 -3.42 -19.69
CA LYS A 30 12.28 -2.50 -18.57
C LYS A 30 10.80 -2.11 -18.48
N LEU A 31 10.13 -1.94 -19.61
CA LEU A 31 8.70 -1.62 -19.65
C LEU A 31 7.86 -2.82 -19.20
N ARG A 32 8.23 -4.03 -19.63
CA ARG A 32 7.54 -5.26 -19.23
C ARG A 32 7.70 -5.56 -17.74
N GLN A 33 8.84 -5.24 -17.15
CA GLN A 33 9.05 -5.36 -15.70
C GLN A 33 8.22 -4.36 -14.89
N LYS A 34 7.83 -3.22 -15.47
CA LYS A 34 7.00 -2.20 -14.81
C LYS A 34 5.51 -2.47 -14.88
N VAL A 35 5.06 -3.27 -15.85
CA VAL A 35 3.65 -3.57 -16.04
C VAL A 35 3.30 -4.79 -15.18
N LYS A 36 2.55 -4.55 -14.11
CA LYS A 36 2.01 -5.61 -13.25
C LYS A 36 1.15 -6.58 -14.06
N GLY A 37 1.19 -7.85 -13.68
CA GLY A 37 0.39 -8.90 -14.31
C GLY A 37 -1.11 -8.70 -14.06
N PRO A 38 -2.00 -9.24 -14.92
CA PRO A 38 -3.43 -9.17 -14.69
C PRO A 38 -3.89 -9.92 -13.44
N GLU A 39 -3.14 -10.92 -12.97
CA GLU A 39 -3.42 -11.64 -11.73
C GLU A 39 -3.02 -10.82 -10.50
N GLU A 40 -1.84 -10.19 -10.52
CA GLU A 40 -1.37 -9.28 -9.47
C GLU A 40 -2.34 -8.11 -9.29
N LEU A 41 -2.83 -7.53 -10.40
CA LEU A 41 -3.83 -6.46 -10.35
C LEU A 41 -5.15 -6.90 -9.70
N LYS A 42 -5.59 -8.15 -9.92
CA LYS A 42 -6.80 -8.66 -9.28
C LYS A 42 -6.62 -8.80 -7.78
N GLN A 43 -5.49 -9.37 -7.35
CA GLN A 43 -5.17 -9.50 -5.92
C GLN A 43 -5.10 -8.13 -5.24
N GLU A 44 -4.45 -7.15 -5.88
CA GLU A 44 -4.40 -5.78 -5.36
C GLU A 44 -5.78 -5.12 -5.29
N MET A 45 -6.64 -5.35 -6.29
CA MET A 45 -8.02 -4.84 -6.27
C MET A 45 -8.84 -5.46 -5.14
N GLU A 46 -8.80 -6.79 -5.00
CA GLU A 46 -9.50 -7.51 -3.93
C GLU A 46 -9.04 -7.03 -2.55
N TRP A 47 -7.73 -6.86 -2.36
CA TRP A 47 -7.16 -6.29 -1.14
C TRP A 47 -7.66 -4.87 -0.87
N ASN A 48 -7.64 -4.00 -1.89
CA ASN A 48 -8.09 -2.63 -1.75
C ASN A 48 -9.59 -2.52 -1.45
N GLU A 49 -10.41 -3.39 -2.02
CA GLU A 49 -11.84 -3.45 -1.72
C GLU A 49 -12.09 -3.82 -0.25
N LEU A 50 -11.40 -4.85 0.25
CA LEU A 50 -11.48 -5.25 1.67
C LEU A 50 -11.02 -4.13 2.61
N MET A 51 -9.91 -3.46 2.30
CA MET A 51 -9.39 -2.34 3.08
C MET A 51 -10.35 -1.15 3.09
N ALA A 52 -10.96 -0.83 1.96
CA ALA A 52 -11.92 0.27 1.86
C ALA A 52 -13.19 -0.04 2.64
N GLN A 53 -13.65 -1.29 2.63
CA GLN A 53 -14.78 -1.73 3.43
C GLN A 53 -14.46 -1.64 4.92
N LEU A 54 -13.28 -2.12 5.35
CA LEU A 54 -12.85 -2.02 6.74
C LEU A 54 -12.76 -0.56 7.20
N LYS A 55 -12.25 0.34 6.35
CA LYS A 55 -12.22 1.77 6.64
C LYS A 55 -13.62 2.33 6.84
N PHE A 56 -14.55 1.98 5.96
CA PHE A 56 -15.95 2.39 6.09
C PHE A 56 -16.58 1.87 7.38
N ASP A 57 -16.33 0.61 7.73
CA ASP A 57 -16.87 -0.01 8.95
C ASP A 57 -16.27 0.64 10.21
N LEU A 58 -14.98 0.99 10.20
CA LEU A 58 -14.33 1.75 11.28
C LEU A 58 -14.91 3.16 11.46
N GLU A 59 -15.32 3.80 10.36
CA GLU A 59 -15.93 5.14 10.39
C GLU A 59 -17.42 5.11 10.77
N THR A 60 -18.14 4.03 10.43
CA THR A 60 -19.59 3.91 10.64
C THR A 60 -19.96 3.24 11.96
N ASP A 61 -19.24 2.20 12.38
CA ASP A 61 -19.56 1.40 13.57
C ASP A 61 -18.55 1.61 14.72
N PRO A 62 -18.87 2.43 15.74
CA PRO A 62 -17.94 2.70 16.85
C PRO A 62 -17.64 1.45 17.68
N HIS A 63 -18.57 0.48 17.74
CA HIS A 63 -18.34 -0.79 18.45
C HIS A 63 -17.26 -1.64 17.78
N MET A 64 -17.15 -1.61 16.45
CA MET A 64 -16.12 -2.31 15.71
C MET A 64 -14.75 -1.69 15.97
N LYS A 65 -14.68 -0.34 15.94
CA LYS A 65 -13.46 0.40 16.29
C LYS A 65 -12.99 0.08 17.70
N GLU A 66 -13.89 0.04 18.68
CA GLU A 66 -13.55 -0.32 20.07
C GLU A 66 -13.10 -1.77 20.23
N ALA A 67 -13.73 -2.72 19.51
CA ALA A 67 -13.35 -4.13 19.55
C ALA A 67 -11.94 -4.35 18.99
N LEU A 68 -11.66 -3.79 17.81
CA LEU A 68 -10.33 -3.83 17.20
C LEU A 68 -9.29 -3.14 18.08
N LYS A 69 -9.64 -2.02 18.72
CA LYS A 69 -8.76 -1.34 19.67
C LYS A 69 -8.39 -2.22 20.85
N LYS A 70 -9.36 -2.89 21.47
CA LYS A 70 -9.08 -3.82 22.59
C LYS A 70 -8.22 -5.01 22.17
N GLN A 71 -8.45 -5.52 20.96
CA GLN A 71 -7.65 -6.63 20.44
C GLN A 71 -6.19 -6.20 20.20
N LEU A 72 -5.98 -5.02 19.59
CA LEU A 72 -4.65 -4.45 19.43
C LEU A 72 -3.98 -4.12 20.77
N GLU A 73 -4.71 -3.63 21.76
CA GLU A 73 -4.17 -3.43 23.12
C GLU A 73 -3.71 -4.75 23.75
N GLN A 74 -4.47 -5.84 23.56
CA GLN A 74 -4.06 -7.18 24.00
C GLN A 74 -2.80 -7.63 23.28
N ASP A 75 -2.75 -7.54 21.96
CA ASP A 75 -1.60 -7.98 21.17
C ASP A 75 -0.34 -7.14 21.47
N LEU A 76 -0.49 -5.83 21.68
CA LEU A 76 0.60 -4.96 22.15
C LEU A 76 1.13 -5.37 23.52
N SER A 77 0.23 -5.80 24.43
CA SER A 77 0.62 -6.24 25.77
C SER A 77 1.27 -7.64 25.79
N GLU A 78 0.85 -8.53 24.90
CA GLU A 78 1.32 -9.92 24.84
C GLU A 78 2.59 -10.09 24.00
N GLN A 79 2.64 -9.44 22.84
CA GLN A 79 3.72 -9.62 21.85
C GLN A 79 4.73 -8.46 21.87
N GLY A 80 4.33 -7.31 22.41
CA GLY A 80 5.13 -6.10 22.47
C GLY A 80 5.06 -5.24 21.20
N ILE A 81 5.38 -3.96 21.33
CA ILE A 81 5.32 -2.97 20.24
C ILE A 81 6.15 -3.39 19.01
N GLU A 82 7.27 -4.07 19.24
CA GLU A 82 8.21 -4.46 18.18
C GLU A 82 7.67 -5.59 17.28
N ALA A 83 6.73 -6.39 17.79
CA ALA A 83 6.09 -7.46 17.03
C ALA A 83 4.86 -6.96 16.26
N VAL A 84 4.16 -5.97 16.82
CA VAL A 84 2.92 -5.43 16.25
C VAL A 84 3.20 -4.36 15.19
N LEU A 85 4.19 -3.49 15.40
CA LEU A 85 4.51 -2.41 14.48
C LEU A 85 5.63 -2.79 13.52
N GLU A 86 5.49 -2.38 12.26
CA GLU A 86 6.49 -2.63 11.22
C GLU A 86 7.81 -1.88 11.50
N ASN A 87 7.74 -0.73 12.21
CA ASN A 87 8.89 0.08 12.60
C ASN A 87 8.96 0.26 14.13
N ALA A 88 9.87 -0.47 14.77
CA ALA A 88 10.08 -0.45 16.23
C ALA A 88 10.93 0.76 16.74
N ASN A 89 11.58 1.50 15.85
CA ASN A 89 12.39 2.68 16.17
C ASN A 89 11.52 3.93 16.32
N LEU A 90 10.77 3.96 17.42
CA LEU A 90 9.92 5.10 17.78
C LEU A 90 10.52 5.90 18.93
N PRO A 91 10.30 7.23 18.97
CA PRO A 91 10.58 8.05 20.14
C PRO A 91 9.93 7.46 21.40
N GLU A 92 10.61 7.53 22.55
CA GLU A 92 10.10 6.97 23.82
C GLU A 92 8.73 7.54 24.22
N ASP A 93 8.46 8.79 23.87
CA ASP A 93 7.17 9.45 24.17
C ASP A 93 6.01 8.79 23.41
N ILE A 94 6.23 8.41 22.14
CA ILE A 94 5.25 7.73 21.31
C ILE A 94 5.04 6.29 21.80
N LYS A 95 6.11 5.60 22.20
CA LYS A 95 6.01 4.25 22.78
C LYS A 95 5.11 4.25 24.03
N LYS A 96 5.31 5.22 24.93
CA LYS A 96 4.47 5.35 26.14
C LYS A 96 3.01 5.65 25.82
N GLN A 97 2.74 6.46 24.78
CA GLN A 97 1.37 6.73 24.36
C GLN A 97 0.66 5.47 23.85
N ILE A 98 1.35 4.68 23.02
CA ILE A 98 0.83 3.42 22.49
C ILE A 98 0.60 2.41 23.63
N GLU A 99 1.56 2.25 24.55
CA GLU A 99 1.42 1.40 25.73
C GLU A 99 0.28 1.82 26.65
N SER A 100 -0.02 3.13 26.71
CA SER A 100 -1.13 3.65 27.52
C SER A 100 -2.51 3.50 26.88
N GLY A 101 -2.61 2.98 25.65
CA GLY A 101 -3.87 2.87 24.90
C GLY A 101 -4.35 4.19 24.28
N ALA A 102 -3.51 5.24 24.30
CA ALA A 102 -3.82 6.56 23.76
C ALA A 102 -3.55 6.62 22.26
N PHE A 103 -4.27 5.80 21.49
CA PHE A 103 -4.16 5.75 20.03
C PHE A 103 -5.51 5.52 19.34
N GLU A 104 -5.56 5.94 18.08
CA GLU A 104 -6.65 5.66 17.13
C GLU A 104 -6.19 4.69 16.04
N ILE A 105 -7.15 3.96 15.48
CA ILE A 105 -6.93 3.02 14.38
C ILE A 105 -7.52 3.64 13.12
N ASP A 106 -6.74 3.61 12.04
CA ASP A 106 -7.14 4.05 10.71
C ASP A 106 -6.58 3.06 9.67
N VAL A 107 -7.07 3.15 8.44
CA VAL A 107 -6.54 2.42 7.28
C VAL A 107 -5.89 3.42 6.34
N ASP A 108 -4.60 3.23 6.09
CA ASP A 108 -3.84 4.08 5.18
C ASP A 108 -2.70 3.31 4.48
N SER A 109 -2.25 3.86 3.36
CA SER A 109 -1.04 3.42 2.67
C SER A 109 0.18 4.13 3.27
N PRO A 110 1.19 3.44 3.82
CA PRO A 110 2.37 4.08 4.39
C PRO A 110 3.24 4.79 3.33
N THR A 111 3.16 4.38 2.06
CA THR A 111 3.81 5.00 0.88
C THR A 111 2.90 4.93 -0.35
N GLU A 112 3.12 5.78 -1.36
CA GLU A 112 2.29 5.81 -2.59
C GLU A 112 2.28 4.48 -3.36
N ASP A 113 3.34 3.67 -3.25
CA ASP A 113 3.49 2.39 -3.95
C ASP A 113 3.17 1.17 -3.08
N SER A 114 2.87 1.36 -1.79
CA SER A 114 2.56 0.25 -0.87
C SER A 114 1.06 -0.01 -0.77
N PRO A 115 0.64 -1.26 -0.56
CA PRO A 115 -0.76 -1.57 -0.30
C PRO A 115 -1.26 -0.87 0.97
N ASN A 116 -2.58 -0.62 1.01
CA ASN A 116 -3.25 -0.13 2.21
C ASN A 116 -3.08 -1.13 3.35
N GLN A 117 -2.83 -0.63 4.56
CA GLN A 117 -2.74 -1.46 5.76
C GLN A 117 -3.33 -0.75 6.98
N LEU A 118 -3.50 -1.50 8.07
CA LEU A 118 -3.92 -0.96 9.35
C LEU A 118 -2.79 -0.10 9.93
N VAL A 119 -3.17 1.06 10.42
CA VAL A 119 -2.27 2.07 10.94
C VAL A 119 -2.77 2.55 12.29
N ILE A 120 -1.82 2.73 13.20
CA ILE A 120 -2.06 3.32 14.52
C ILE A 120 -1.61 4.79 14.49
N ALA A 121 -2.50 5.68 14.90
CA ALA A 121 -2.20 7.10 15.09
C ALA A 121 -2.22 7.44 16.60
N PRO A 122 -1.07 7.76 17.21
CA PRO A 122 -1.03 8.15 18.62
C PRO A 122 -1.72 9.50 18.86
N GLU A 123 -2.48 9.61 19.95
CA GLU A 123 -3.20 10.83 20.28
C GLU A 123 -2.23 12.01 20.54
N GLY A 124 -2.40 13.10 19.78
CA GLY A 124 -1.60 14.31 19.90
C GLY A 124 -0.46 14.46 18.87
N ASN A 125 -0.13 13.43 18.10
CA ASN A 125 0.84 13.52 17.02
C ASN A 125 0.20 13.14 15.67
N ILE A 126 -0.40 14.13 15.01
CA ILE A 126 -1.17 13.97 13.75
C ILE A 126 -0.28 13.56 12.56
N GLY A 127 1.05 13.64 12.71
CA GLY A 127 2.00 13.43 11.61
C GLY A 127 2.57 12.01 11.46
N GLU A 128 2.51 11.16 12.50
CA GLU A 128 3.19 9.86 12.49
C GLU A 128 2.17 8.71 12.57
N LYS A 129 1.69 8.35 11.38
CA LYS A 129 0.91 7.14 11.14
C LYS A 129 1.83 5.92 11.19
N LEU A 130 1.59 5.03 12.16
CA LEU A 130 2.44 3.86 12.40
C LEU A 130 1.83 2.60 11.81
N PRO A 131 2.46 2.01 10.79
CA PRO A 131 1.93 0.80 10.18
C PRO A 131 2.04 -0.41 11.10
N ILE A 132 0.96 -1.18 11.18
CA ILE A 132 0.94 -2.51 11.78
C ILE A 132 1.55 -3.49 10.78
N ALA A 133 2.24 -4.50 11.30
CA ALA A 133 2.84 -5.53 10.47
C ALA A 133 1.78 -6.28 9.64
N MET A 134 2.01 -6.39 8.33
CA MET A 134 1.09 -7.00 7.34
C MET A 134 0.45 -8.32 7.79
N HIS A 135 1.21 -9.22 8.40
CA HIS A 135 0.72 -10.52 8.84
C HIS A 135 -0.38 -10.44 9.90
N LEU A 136 -0.35 -9.43 10.77
CA LEU A 136 -1.41 -9.18 11.74
C LEU A 136 -2.62 -8.55 11.06
N THR A 137 -2.39 -7.63 10.13
CA THR A 137 -3.46 -7.03 9.30
C THR A 137 -4.28 -8.10 8.59
N GLU A 138 -3.63 -9.09 7.96
CA GLU A 138 -4.31 -10.24 7.36
C GLU A 138 -5.10 -11.08 8.38
N SER A 139 -4.53 -11.30 9.58
CA SER A 139 -5.21 -12.05 10.64
C SER A 139 -6.47 -11.33 11.11
N TYR A 140 -6.42 -10.01 11.34
CA TYR A 140 -7.60 -9.25 11.76
C TYR A 140 -8.68 -9.23 10.68
N LEU A 141 -8.31 -9.14 9.41
CA LEU A 141 -9.26 -9.22 8.30
C LEU A 141 -9.95 -10.58 8.21
N SER A 142 -9.23 -11.67 8.50
CA SER A 142 -9.80 -13.01 8.45
C SER A 142 -10.81 -13.30 9.57
N GLN A 143 -10.83 -12.47 10.62
CA GLN A 143 -11.70 -12.61 11.78
C GLN A 143 -12.98 -11.77 11.71
N LEU A 144 -13.07 -10.86 10.73
CA LEU A 144 -14.26 -10.09 10.38
C LEU A 144 -15.22 -10.89 9.50
#